data_AF-A0A6C0JSQ7-F1
#
_entry.id   AF-A0A6C0JSQ7-F1
#
_cell.length_a   1.000
_cell.length_b   1.000
_cell.length_c   1.000
_cell.angle_alpha   90.00
_cell.angle_beta   90.00
_cell.angle_gamma   90.00
#
_symmetry.space_group_name_H-M   'P 1'
#
loop_
_entity.id
_entity.type
_entity.pdbx_description
1 polymer ?
#
loop_
_entity_poly.entity_id
_entity_poly.type
_entity_poly.pdbx_seq_one_letter_code
_entity_poly.pdbx_strand_id
1 'polypeptide(L)'
;MIELYVSTENVLVTSKDLVELLADNDVECQITDNYSSYRCNILTKPVAEKGFYIKVFNLPVLLFKKKVWEILKTCLSISCAFVECEEYKGCVLNWPNVFRVSVCSDSQDS
;
A
#
# COMPACT_ATOMS: atom_id res chain seq x y z
N MET A 1 10.92 -9.50 2.36
CA MET A 1 9.47 -9.36 2.69
C MET A 1 9.03 -7.96 2.27
N ILE A 2 7.79 -7.78 1.81
CA ILE A 2 7.24 -6.46 1.46
C ILE A 2 6.01 -6.21 2.34
N GLU A 3 5.98 -5.08 3.01
CA GLU A 3 4.86 -4.65 3.84
C GLU A 3 4.14 -3.48 3.18
N LEU A 4 2.80 -3.53 3.15
CA LEU A 4 1.98 -2.52 2.54
C LEU A 4 0.86 -2.12 3.50
N TYR A 5 0.71 -0.82 3.70
CA TYR A 5 -0.37 -0.20 4.46
C TYR A 5 -1.25 0.54 3.46
N VAL A 6 -2.52 0.17 3.37
CA VAL A 6 -3.48 0.73 2.41
C VAL A 6 -4.66 1.31 3.19
N SER A 7 -5.06 2.53 2.87
CA SER A 7 -6.35 3.11 3.26
C SER A 7 -7.27 3.12 2.05
N THR A 8 -8.55 2.82 2.25
CA THR A 8 -9.53 2.66 1.17
C THR A 8 -10.88 3.25 1.54
N GLU A 9 -11.55 3.86 0.57
CA GLU A 9 -12.95 4.26 0.66
C GLU A 9 -13.91 3.08 0.41
N ASN A 10 -13.41 1.99 -0.21
CA ASN A 10 -14.20 0.79 -0.45
C ASN A 10 -14.35 -0.02 0.84
N VAL A 11 -15.48 0.15 1.53
CA VAL A 11 -15.77 -0.51 2.80
C VAL A 11 -16.26 -1.96 2.66
N LEU A 12 -16.72 -2.36 1.46
CA LEU A 12 -17.35 -3.66 1.22
C LEU A 12 -16.33 -4.80 1.10
N VAL A 13 -15.13 -4.50 0.62
CA VAL A 13 -14.05 -5.50 0.50
C VAL A 13 -13.57 -5.89 1.89
N THR A 14 -13.42 -7.18 2.12
CA THR A 14 -12.90 -7.76 3.37
C THR A 14 -11.45 -8.23 3.20
N SER A 15 -10.75 -8.41 4.32
CA SER A 15 -9.41 -9.02 4.32
C SER A 15 -9.44 -10.43 3.72
N LYS A 16 -10.52 -11.18 3.93
CA LYS A 16 -10.72 -12.51 3.33
C LYS A 16 -10.77 -12.45 1.79
N ASP A 17 -11.54 -11.53 1.23
CA ASP A 17 -11.64 -11.37 -0.23
C ASP A 17 -10.27 -11.06 -0.86
N LEU A 18 -9.48 -10.21 -0.19
CA LEU A 18 -8.13 -9.86 -0.65
C LEU A 18 -7.15 -11.03 -0.56
N VAL A 19 -7.25 -11.86 0.49
CA VAL A 19 -6.41 -13.06 0.63
C VAL A 19 -6.71 -14.04 -0.51
N GLU A 20 -7.99 -14.31 -0.77
CA GLU A 20 -8.40 -15.21 -1.85
C GLU A 20 -7.92 -14.69 -3.22
N LEU A 21 -8.13 -13.40 -3.49
CA LEU A 21 -7.71 -12.77 -4.73
C LEU A 21 -6.19 -12.78 -4.95
N LEU A 22 -5.39 -12.49 -3.91
CA LEU A 22 -3.93 -12.52 -4.01
C LEU A 22 -3.40 -13.95 -4.13
N ALA A 23 -4.03 -14.92 -3.45
CA ALA A 23 -3.71 -16.33 -3.59
C ALA A 23 -3.95 -16.83 -5.02
N ASP A 24 -5.06 -16.44 -5.67
CA ASP A 24 -5.38 -16.75 -7.07
C ASP A 24 -4.33 -16.22 -8.07
N ASN A 25 -3.46 -15.30 -7.65
CA ASN A 25 -2.39 -14.70 -8.46
C ASN A 25 -0.98 -15.17 -8.05
N ASP A 26 -0.90 -16.29 -7.31
CA ASP A 26 0.31 -16.86 -6.73
C ASP A 26 1.08 -15.84 -5.88
N VAL A 27 0.38 -15.12 -5.01
CA VAL A 27 0.97 -14.21 -4.03
C VAL A 27 0.73 -14.77 -2.62
N GLU A 28 1.81 -15.15 -1.95
CA GLU A 28 1.78 -15.54 -0.55
C GLU A 28 1.72 -14.29 0.33
N CYS A 29 0.67 -14.15 1.15
CA CYS A 29 0.50 -12.97 1.99
C CYS A 29 -0.27 -13.22 3.29
N GLN A 30 -0.13 -12.30 4.24
CA GLN A 30 -0.98 -12.14 5.42
C GLN A 30 -1.65 -10.77 5.35
N ILE A 31 -2.96 -10.72 5.61
CA ILE A 31 -3.73 -9.48 5.57
C ILE A 31 -4.47 -9.32 6.90
N THR A 32 -4.32 -8.13 7.50
CA THR A 32 -5.09 -7.72 8.67
C THR A 32 -5.79 -6.41 8.39
N ASP A 33 -7.03 -6.26 8.86
CA ASP A 33 -7.73 -4.99 8.79
C ASP A 33 -6.97 -3.94 9.60
N ASN A 34 -6.89 -2.72 9.07
CA ASN A 34 -6.27 -1.57 9.72
C ASN A 34 -7.22 -0.38 9.66
N TYR A 35 -7.11 0.54 10.61
CA TYR A 35 -7.87 1.79 10.60
C TYR A 35 -6.93 2.97 10.76
N SER A 36 -6.96 3.88 9.80
CA SER A 36 -6.29 5.16 9.89
C SER A 36 -7.24 6.21 10.43
N SER A 37 -6.72 7.24 11.08
CA SER A 37 -7.53 8.39 11.45
C SER A 37 -6.84 9.70 11.11
N TYR A 38 -7.61 10.67 10.65
CA TYR A 38 -7.11 12.01 10.36
C TYR A 38 -8.13 13.08 10.72
N ARG A 39 -7.65 14.33 10.81
CA ARG A 39 -8.48 15.53 10.99
C ARG A 39 -8.15 16.53 9.90
N CYS A 40 -9.15 17.00 9.15
CA CYS A 40 -8.97 18.05 8.16
C CYS A 40 -8.62 19.39 8.81
N ASN A 41 -9.15 19.66 10.00
CA ASN A 41 -8.76 20.78 10.86
C ASN A 41 -9.07 20.49 12.34
N ILE A 42 -8.57 21.34 13.25
CA ILE A 42 -8.71 21.18 14.71
C ILE A 42 -10.18 21.13 15.16
N LEU A 43 -11.07 21.81 14.44
CA LEU A 43 -12.49 21.96 14.78
C LEU A 43 -13.37 20.81 14.26
N THR A 44 -12.89 20.04 13.29
CA THR A 44 -13.60 18.89 12.72
C THR A 44 -13.46 17.63 13.59
N LYS A 45 -14.52 16.82 13.62
CA LYS A 45 -14.47 15.48 14.21
C LYS A 45 -13.43 14.63 13.45
N PRO A 46 -12.66 13.77 14.15
CA PRO A 46 -11.74 12.86 13.50
C PRO A 46 -12.51 11.91 12.57
N VAL A 47 -11.99 11.74 11.36
CA VAL A 47 -12.47 10.76 10.40
C VAL A 47 -11.66 9.49 10.62
N ALA A 48 -12.35 8.36 10.71
CA ALA A 48 -11.73 7.04 10.70
C ALA A 48 -11.90 6.43 9.31
N GLU A 49 -10.81 5.91 8.76
CA GLU A 49 -10.77 5.33 7.43
C GLU A 49 -10.32 3.87 7.54
N LYS A 50 -11.10 2.98 6.92
CA LYS A 50 -10.76 1.56 6.86
C LYS A 50 -9.60 1.34 5.90
N GLY A 51 -8.80 0.34 6.20
CA GLY A 51 -7.63 -0.03 5.45
C GLY A 51 -7.21 -1.46 5.68
N PHE A 52 -6.07 -1.81 5.10
CA PHE A 52 -5.46 -3.12 5.22
C PHE A 52 -3.97 -2.96 5.46
N TYR A 53 -3.45 -3.81 6.32
CA TYR A 53 -2.03 -4.08 6.43
C TYR A 53 -1.75 -5.44 5.80
N ILE A 54 -0.87 -5.45 4.80
CA ILE A 54 -0.61 -6.58 3.93
C ILE A 54 0.89 -6.90 4.02
N LYS A 55 1.22 -8.09 4.50
CA LYS A 55 2.58 -8.64 4.45
C LYS A 55 2.66 -9.61 3.29
N VAL A 56 3.54 -9.33 2.34
CA VAL A 56 3.81 -10.16 1.17
C VAL A 56 5.12 -10.90 1.37
N PHE A 57 5.05 -12.23 1.20
CA PHE A 57 6.18 -13.14 1.37
C PHE A 57 6.71 -13.59 0.01
N ASN A 58 8.02 -13.87 -0.05
CA ASN A 58 8.67 -14.52 -1.19
C ASN A 58 8.43 -13.89 -2.58
N LEU A 59 8.04 -12.61 -2.64
CA LEU A 59 7.78 -11.91 -3.90
C LEU A 59 8.98 -11.01 -4.28
N PRO A 60 9.60 -11.24 -5.45
CA PRO A 60 10.60 -10.32 -5.97
C PRO A 60 10.04 -8.91 -6.13
N VAL A 61 10.80 -7.91 -5.68
CA VAL A 61 10.43 -6.50 -5.69
C VAL A 61 9.96 -6.04 -7.08
N LEU A 62 10.65 -6.45 -8.15
CA LEU A 62 10.28 -6.15 -9.54
C LEU A 62 8.88 -6.65 -9.96
N LEU A 63 8.36 -7.68 -9.29
CA LEU A 63 7.03 -8.25 -9.56
C LEU A 63 5.92 -7.61 -8.71
N PHE A 64 6.27 -6.88 -7.64
CA PHE A 64 5.31 -6.27 -6.72
C PHE A 64 4.25 -5.44 -7.44
N LYS A 65 4.67 -4.58 -8.38
CA LYS A 65 3.74 -3.73 -9.12
C LYS A 65 2.68 -4.57 -9.85
N LYS A 66 3.14 -5.55 -10.64
CA LYS A 66 2.27 -6.36 -11.51
C LYS A 66 1.38 -7.31 -10.70
N LYS A 67 1.95 -7.98 -9.68
CA LYS A 67 1.27 -9.06 -8.94
C LYS A 67 0.48 -8.59 -7.73
N VAL A 68 0.77 -7.40 -7.18
CA VAL A 68 0.10 -6.91 -5.96
C VAL A 68 -0.55 -5.57 -6.22
N TRP A 69 0.23 -4.57 -6.64
CA TRP A 69 -0.27 -3.19 -6.70
C TRP A 69 -1.42 -3.00 -7.69
N GLU A 70 -1.30 -3.48 -8.94
CA GLU A 70 -2.36 -3.30 -9.94
C GLU A 70 -3.66 -4.04 -9.54
N ILE A 71 -3.54 -5.18 -8.86
CA ILE A 71 -4.69 -5.93 -8.31
C ILE A 71 -5.39 -5.08 -7.26
N LEU A 72 -4.65 -4.65 -6.24
CA LEU A 72 -5.19 -3.86 -5.14
C LEU A 72 -5.80 -2.55 -5.63
N LYS A 73 -5.14 -1.85 -6.56
CA LYS A 73 -5.63 -0.59 -7.14
C LYS A 73 -6.94 -0.76 -7.92
N THR A 74 -7.17 -1.94 -8.51
CA THR A 74 -8.40 -2.22 -9.26
C THR A 74 -9.54 -2.61 -8.33
N CYS A 75 -9.25 -3.35 -7.26
CA CYS A 75 -10.25 -3.85 -6.33
C CYS A 75 -10.60 -2.88 -5.20
N LEU A 76 -9.66 -2.00 -4.84
CA LEU A 76 -9.81 -1.03 -3.77
C LEU A 76 -9.86 0.38 -4.34
N SER A 77 -10.78 1.20 -3.83
CA SER A 77 -10.73 2.65 -4.02
C SER A 77 -9.68 3.21 -3.06
N ILE A 78 -8.40 3.07 -3.42
CA ILE A 78 -7.25 3.39 -2.55
C ILE A 78 -7.10 4.91 -2.41
N SER A 79 -7.24 5.40 -1.18
CA SER A 79 -7.04 6.82 -0.83
C SER A 79 -5.59 7.13 -0.47
N CYS A 80 -4.91 6.17 0.17
CA CYS A 80 -3.51 6.29 0.57
C CYS A 80 -2.86 4.91 0.61
N ALA A 81 -1.58 4.82 0.25
CA ALA A 81 -0.81 3.61 0.40
C ALA A 81 0.66 3.90 0.73
N PHE A 82 1.22 3.12 1.64
CA PHE A 82 2.61 3.17 2.07
C PHE A 82 3.22 1.78 2.02
N VAL A 83 4.41 1.65 1.45
CA VAL A 83 5.10 0.36 1.32
C VAL A 83 6.48 0.44 1.97
N GLU A 84 6.87 -0.66 2.61
CA GLU A 84 8.15 -0.84 3.28
C GLU A 84 8.72 -2.22 2.98
N CYS A 85 9.97 -2.27 2.53
CA CYS A 85 10.77 -3.47 2.37
C CYS A 85 12.24 -3.13 2.66
N GLU A 86 13.13 -4.12 2.57
CA GLU A 86 14.56 -3.92 2.82
C GLU A 86 15.20 -2.88 1.87
N GLU A 87 14.69 -2.79 0.63
CA GLU A 87 15.24 -1.92 -0.41
C GLU A 87 14.54 -0.54 -0.51
N TYR A 88 13.32 -0.41 0.03
CA TYR A 88 12.49 0.77 -0.20
C TYR A 88 11.52 1.04 0.94
N LYS A 89 11.28 2.32 1.21
CA LYS A 89 10.27 2.79 2.15
C LYS A 89 9.63 4.10 1.66
N GLY A 90 8.31 4.14 1.52
CA GLY A 90 7.62 5.38 1.09
C GLY A 90 6.18 5.24 0.62
N CYS A 91 5.59 6.37 0.25
CA CYS A 91 4.21 6.47 -0.24
C CYS A 91 4.11 6.00 -1.69
N VAL A 92 3.22 5.04 -1.95
CA VAL A 92 3.04 4.43 -3.28
C VAL A 92 2.37 5.40 -4.26
N LEU A 93 1.53 6.32 -3.77
CA LEU A 93 0.84 7.31 -4.61
C LEU A 93 1.77 8.41 -5.15
N ASN A 94 2.88 8.69 -4.45
CA ASN A 94 3.88 9.68 -4.85
C ASN A 94 5.09 9.05 -5.54
N TRP A 95 4.97 7.82 -6.03
CA TRP A 95 6.09 7.04 -6.55
C TRP A 95 6.19 7.20 -8.07
N PRO A 96 7.03 8.08 -8.62
CA PRO A 96 7.14 8.23 -10.06
C PRO A 96 7.85 6.98 -10.57
N ASN A 97 7.13 6.15 -11.33
CA ASN A 97 7.65 4.97 -12.00
C ASN A 97 7.98 3.72 -11.15
N VAL A 98 7.68 3.64 -9.85
CA VAL A 98 7.73 2.44 -8.96
C VAL A 98 9.08 1.67 -8.86
N PHE A 99 9.94 1.67 -9.89
CA PHE A 99 11.33 1.20 -9.92
C PHE A 99 12.11 2.02 -10.98
N ARG A 100 12.81 3.07 -10.57
CA ARG A 100 13.99 3.58 -11.32
C ARG A 100 15.10 3.83 -10.31
N VAL A 101 16.33 3.48 -10.69
CA VAL A 101 17.56 3.79 -9.96
C VAL A 101 17.52 5.28 -9.62
N SER A 102 17.60 5.59 -8.33
CA SER A 102 17.60 6.97 -7.84
C SER A 102 18.72 7.74 -8.53
N VAL A 103 18.36 8.68 -9.40
CA VAL A 103 19.21 9.79 -9.77
C VAL A 103 18.60 11.03 -9.10
N CYS A 104 18.49 10.99 -7.78
CA CYS A 104 18.38 12.20 -6.98
C CYS A 104 19.72 12.38 -6.28
N SER A 105 20.54 13.23 -6.89
CA SER A 105 21.67 13.89 -6.24
C SER A 105 21.16 14.59 -4.98
N ASP A 106 21.88 14.41 -3.87
CA ASP A 106 21.80 15.27 -2.69
C ASP A 106 22.00 16.72 -3.15
N SER A 107 20.91 17.45 -3.36
CA SER A 107 20.98 18.90 -3.39
C SER A 107 21.07 19.35 -1.94
N GLN A 108 22.32 19.55 -1.54
CA GLN A 108 22.73 20.45 -0.48
C GLN A 108 22.02 21.82 -0.59
N ASP A 109 22.02 22.51 0.56
CA ASP A 109 21.74 23.93 0.79
C ASP A 109 20.25 24.28 0.98
N SER A 110 19.83 24.90 2.11
CA SER A 110 20.48 25.96 2.90
C SER A 110 20.11 25.90 4.39
#